data_AF-A0A7V0MGQ9-F1
#
_entry.id   AF-A0A7V0MGQ9-F1
#
_cell.length_a   1.000
_cell.length_b   1.000
_cell.length_c   1.000
_cell.angle_alpha   90.00
_cell.angle_beta   90.00
_cell.angle_gamma   90.00
#
_symmetry.space_group_name_H-M   'P 1'
#
loop_
_entity.id
_entity.type
_entity.pdbx_description
1 polymer ?
#
loop_
_entity_poly.entity_id
_entity_poly.type
_entity_poly.pdbx_seq_one_letter_code
_entity_poly.pdbx_strand_id
1 'polypeptide(L)'
;MPVLWQDGFQQNKAVLSVLRMLPEVLGVPVRTIGALSNLTTGNGPIEKKRKLEIAFFPMLFYCGLDMVMLNVFHKDTVSIARACDVLLKGRIFAWEEIP
;
A
#
# COMPACT_ATOMS: atom_id res chain seq x y z
N MET A 1 7.46 6.54 -3.50
CA MET A 1 7.82 7.17 -4.77
C MET A 1 6.92 8.39 -4.91
N PRO A 2 7.45 9.63 -4.92
CA PRO A 2 6.61 10.80 -4.66
C PRO A 2 5.72 11.15 -5.85
N VAL A 3 4.41 11.26 -5.62
CA VAL A 3 3.42 11.70 -6.62
C VAL A 3 3.77 13.09 -7.19
N LEU A 4 4.51 13.89 -6.43
CA LEU A 4 4.94 15.24 -6.82
C LEU A 4 6.10 15.26 -7.84
N TRP A 5 6.73 14.13 -8.14
CA TRP A 5 7.78 14.08 -9.16
C TRP A 5 7.20 14.14 -10.57
N GLN A 6 8.01 14.62 -11.52
CA GLN A 6 7.62 14.78 -12.93
C GLN A 6 6.99 13.50 -13.50
N ASP A 7 7.55 12.34 -13.16
CA ASP A 7 7.07 11.02 -13.61
C ASP A 7 6.40 10.19 -12.49
N GLY A 8 5.94 10.84 -11.41
CA GLY A 8 5.43 10.18 -10.21
C GLY A 8 4.29 9.19 -10.48
N PHE A 9 3.38 9.53 -11.41
CA PHE A 9 2.28 8.64 -11.80
C PHE A 9 2.77 7.39 -12.54
N GLN A 10 3.77 7.54 -13.43
CA GLN A 10 4.30 6.41 -14.19
C GLN A 10 5.08 5.47 -13.28
N GLN A 11 5.87 6.03 -12.37
CA GLN A 11 6.60 5.22 -11.40
C GLN A 11 5.66 4.51 -10.41
N ASN A 12 4.54 5.10 -10.00
CA ASN A 12 3.54 4.38 -9.19
C ASN A 12 2.99 3.15 -9.92
N LYS A 13 2.66 3.29 -11.21
CA LYS A 13 2.23 2.14 -12.04
C LYS A 13 3.35 1.11 -12.17
N ALA A 14 4.59 1.55 -12.36
CA ALA A 14 5.75 0.68 -12.47
C ALA A 14 5.98 -0.12 -11.17
N VAL A 15 5.84 0.51 -10.00
CA VAL A 15 5.94 -0.18 -8.70
C VAL A 15 4.89 -1.30 -8.59
N LEU A 16 3.63 -1.01 -8.92
CA LEU A 16 2.57 -2.02 -8.90
C LEU A 16 2.86 -3.18 -9.88
N SER A 17 3.34 -2.86 -11.09
CA SER A 17 3.72 -3.87 -12.09
C SER A 17 4.87 -4.74 -11.60
N VAL A 18 5.92 -4.12 -11.03
CA VAL A 18 7.10 -4.84 -10.52
C VAL A 18 6.70 -5.74 -9.36
N LEU A 19 5.96 -5.25 -8.37
CA LEU A 19 5.49 -6.07 -7.25
C LEU A 19 4.73 -7.31 -7.74
N ARG A 20 3.81 -7.12 -8.68
CA ARG A 20 3.00 -8.21 -9.23
C ARG A 20 3.83 -9.25 -9.99
N MET A 21 4.81 -8.80 -10.77
CA MET A 21 5.64 -9.68 -11.61
C MET A 21 6.82 -10.30 -10.85
N LEU A 22 7.19 -9.78 -9.68
CA LEU A 22 8.41 -10.15 -8.97
C LEU A 22 8.53 -11.67 -8.72
N PRO A 23 7.47 -12.38 -8.27
CA PRO A 23 7.55 -13.82 -8.07
C PRO A 23 7.78 -14.60 -9.37
N GLU A 24 7.16 -14.17 -10.48
CA GLU A 24 7.31 -14.80 -11.80
C GLU A 24 8.72 -14.60 -12.35
N VAL A 25 9.25 -13.38 -12.25
CA VAL A 25 10.59 -13.03 -12.75
C VAL A 25 11.68 -13.78 -12.00
N LEU A 26 11.52 -13.99 -10.69
CA LEU A 26 12.50 -14.66 -9.86
C LEU A 26 12.32 -16.19 -9.81
N GLY A 27 11.19 -16.71 -10.33
CA GLY A 27 10.87 -18.14 -10.33
C GLY A 27 10.59 -18.73 -8.94
N VAL A 28 10.48 -17.89 -7.91
CA VAL A 28 10.24 -18.28 -6.52
C VAL A 28 9.33 -17.25 -5.83
N PRO A 29 8.51 -17.66 -4.84
CA PRO A 29 7.79 -16.72 -4.00
C PRO A 29 8.75 -15.78 -3.27
N VAL A 30 8.44 -14.49 -3.25
CA VAL A 30 9.24 -13.47 -2.56
C VAL A 30 8.38 -12.71 -1.57
N ARG A 31 9.02 -12.30 -0.46
CA ARG A 31 8.42 -11.38 0.50
C ARG A 31 8.82 -9.95 0.17
N THR A 32 7.83 -9.07 0.08
CA THR A 32 8.03 -7.68 -0.30
C THR A 32 7.73 -6.73 0.86
N ILE A 33 8.46 -5.62 0.91
CA ILE A 33 8.24 -4.55 1.87
C ILE A 33 8.28 -3.19 1.16
N GLY A 34 7.39 -2.28 1.55
CA GLY A 34 7.29 -0.96 0.97
C GLY A 34 6.98 0.11 2.01
N ALA A 35 7.46 1.34 1.79
CA ALA A 35 7.17 2.48 2.65
C ALA A 35 6.09 3.38 2.04
N LEU A 36 4.94 3.46 2.70
CA LEU A 36 3.77 4.19 2.20
C LEU A 36 3.98 5.71 2.23
N SER A 37 4.74 6.20 3.22
CA SER A 37 5.12 7.62 3.34
C SER A 37 5.87 8.15 2.11
N ASN A 38 6.58 7.27 1.39
CA ASN A 38 7.31 7.67 0.18
C ASN A 38 6.36 8.11 -0.95
N LEU A 39 5.08 7.74 -0.92
CA LEU A 39 4.09 8.15 -1.92
C LEU A 39 3.88 9.67 -1.92
N THR A 40 3.90 10.26 -0.74
CA THR A 40 3.47 11.64 -0.52
C THR A 40 4.58 12.54 0.02
N THR A 41 5.85 12.13 -0.12
CA THR A 41 7.03 12.93 0.22
C THR A 41 7.01 14.30 -0.47
N GLY A 42 7.45 15.33 0.24
CA GLY A 42 7.45 16.72 -0.21
C GLY A 42 6.42 17.57 0.54
N ASN A 43 6.21 18.82 0.14
CA ASN A 43 5.20 19.69 0.76
C ASN A 43 3.82 19.45 0.14
N GLY A 44 2.77 19.45 0.96
CA GLY A 44 1.40 19.33 0.48
C GLY A 44 0.40 19.20 1.63
N PRO A 45 -0.91 19.40 1.37
CA PRO A 45 -1.94 19.33 2.40
C PRO A 45 -2.02 17.93 3.03
N ILE A 46 -1.84 17.86 4.35
CA ILE A 46 -1.76 16.59 5.12
C ILE A 46 -2.98 15.71 4.84
N GLU A 47 -4.18 16.27 4.82
CA GLU A 47 -5.41 15.51 4.55
C GLU A 47 -5.45 14.89 3.15
N LYS A 48 -4.93 15.59 2.14
CA LYS A 48 -4.84 15.03 0.77
C LYS A 48 -3.80 13.91 0.70
N LYS A 49 -2.69 14.04 1.44
CA LYS A 49 -1.69 12.98 1.53
C LYS A 49 -2.26 11.72 2.15
N ARG A 50 -3.00 11.85 3.26
CA ARG A 50 -3.68 10.71 3.92
C ARG A 50 -4.64 10.00 2.98
N LYS A 51 -5.44 10.75 2.20
CA LYS A 51 -6.32 10.15 1.18
C LYS A 51 -5.54 9.34 0.13
N LEU A 52 -4.37 9.81 -0.28
CA LEU A 52 -3.51 9.06 -1.20
C LEU A 52 -2.92 7.81 -0.56
N GLU A 53 -2.48 7.88 0.70
CA GLU A 53 -2.01 6.71 1.46
C GLU A 53 -3.10 5.63 1.53
N ILE A 54 -4.31 6.02 1.92
CA ILE A 54 -5.49 5.15 2.02
C ILE A 54 -5.85 4.54 0.67
N ALA A 55 -5.79 5.30 -0.42
CA ALA A 55 -6.14 4.81 -1.75
C ALA A 55 -5.07 3.88 -2.34
N PHE A 56 -3.79 4.15 -2.08
CA PHE A 56 -2.69 3.43 -2.71
C PHE A 56 -2.31 2.14 -1.97
N PHE A 57 -2.49 2.09 -0.65
CA PHE A 57 -2.20 0.90 0.12
C PHE A 57 -2.94 -0.37 -0.39
N PRO A 58 -4.27 -0.36 -0.65
CA PRO A 58 -4.97 -1.51 -1.20
C PRO A 58 -4.43 -1.96 -2.55
N MET A 59 -3.97 -1.03 -3.39
CA MET A 59 -3.36 -1.35 -4.69
C MET A 59 -2.04 -2.11 -4.50
N LEU A 60 -1.19 -1.64 -3.58
CA LEU A 60 0.06 -2.32 -3.25
C LEU A 60 -0.20 -3.73 -2.69
N PHE A 61 -1.14 -3.83 -1.74
CA PHE A 61 -1.49 -5.09 -1.10
C PHE A 61 -1.99 -6.11 -2.14
N TYR A 62 -2.90 -5.70 -3.03
CA TYR A 62 -3.39 -6.55 -4.12
C TYR A 62 -2.28 -6.99 -5.08
N CYS A 63 -1.27 -6.16 -5.31
CA CYS A 63 -0.12 -6.50 -6.15
C CYS A 63 0.93 -7.38 -5.47
N GLY A 64 0.70 -7.85 -4.24
CA GLY A 64 1.61 -8.76 -3.54
C GLY A 64 2.51 -8.09 -2.51
N LEU A 65 2.09 -6.97 -1.93
CA LEU A 65 2.80 -6.37 -0.79
C LEU A 65 2.59 -7.19 0.49
N ASP A 66 3.66 -7.74 1.08
CA ASP A 66 3.56 -8.51 2.34
C ASP A 66 3.67 -7.62 3.58
N MET A 67 4.52 -6.59 3.51
CA MET A 67 4.84 -5.73 4.64
C MET A 67 4.80 -4.25 4.23
N VAL A 68 4.28 -3.40 5.13
CA VAL A 68 4.23 -1.95 4.90
C VAL A 68 4.87 -1.20 6.06
N MET A 69 5.73 -0.24 5.75
CA MET A 69 6.17 0.79 6.69
C MET A 69 5.22 1.99 6.56
N LEU A 70 4.51 2.30 7.64
CA LEU A 70 3.55 3.39 7.71
C LEU A 70 3.65 4.13 9.04
N ASN A 71 3.05 5.32 9.11
CA ASN A 71 2.89 6.03 10.36
C ASN A 71 1.69 5.46 11.12
N VAL A 72 1.94 4.74 12.22
CA VAL A 72 0.88 4.12 13.05
C VAL A 72 -0.07 5.12 13.71
N PHE A 73 0.31 6.40 13.78
CA PHE A 73 -0.55 7.46 14.28
C PHE A 73 -1.57 7.94 13.22
N HIS A 74 -1.43 7.54 11.95
CA HIS A 74 -2.45 7.76 10.93
C HIS A 74 -3.54 6.68 11.05
N LYS A 75 -4.46 6.88 12.00
CA LYS A 75 -5.48 5.90 12.39
C LYS A 75 -6.29 5.37 11.20
N ASP A 76 -6.68 6.25 10.28
CA ASP A 76 -7.45 5.86 9.09
C ASP A 76 -6.65 4.94 8.16
N THR A 77 -5.36 5.25 7.95
CA THR A 77 -4.44 4.40 7.17
C THR A 77 -4.28 3.03 7.82
N VAL A 78 -4.17 2.98 9.15
CA VAL A 78 -4.08 1.70 9.90
C VAL A 78 -5.39 0.91 9.85
N SER A 79 -6.54 1.58 9.97
CA SER A 79 -7.87 0.96 9.87
C SER A 79 -8.06 0.30 8.50
N ILE A 80 -7.73 1.02 7.42
CA ILE A 80 -7.77 0.49 6.05
C ILE A 80 -6.81 -0.69 5.88
N ALA A 81 -5.60 -0.61 6.46
CA ALA A 81 -4.66 -1.72 6.40
C ALA A 81 -5.21 -3.00 7.03
N ARG A 82 -5.89 -2.89 8.17
CA ARG A 82 -6.58 -4.01 8.83
C ARG A 82 -7.76 -4.52 8.00
N ALA A 83 -8.57 -3.62 7.44
CA ALA A 83 -9.69 -4.01 6.59
C ALA A 83 -9.22 -4.81 5.36
N CYS A 84 -8.16 -4.39 4.68
CA CYS A 84 -7.57 -5.16 3.58
C CYS A 84 -7.07 -6.54 4.02
N ASP A 85 -6.45 -6.62 5.21
CA ASP A 85 -5.97 -7.88 5.77
C ASP A 85 -7.11 -8.88 6.01
N VAL A 86 -8.23 -8.42 6.58
CA VAL A 86 -9.44 -9.23 6.77
C VAL A 86 -10.02 -9.70 5.43
N LEU A 87 -10.13 -8.78 4.46
CA LEU A 87 -10.72 -9.08 3.14
C LEU A 87 -9.91 -10.11 2.34
N LEU A 88 -8.59 -10.15 2.51
CA LEU A 88 -7.71 -10.92 1.63
C LEU A 88 -7.08 -12.15 2.28
N LYS A 89 -7.07 -12.26 3.63
CA LYS A 89 -6.53 -13.45 4.31
C LYS A 89 -7.49 -14.63 4.44
N GLY A 90 -8.64 -14.61 3.75
CA GLY A 90 -9.51 -15.79 3.58
C GLY A 90 -10.02 -16.40 4.89
N ARG A 91 -10.09 -15.61 5.96
CA ARG A 91 -10.61 -16.04 7.26
C ARG A 91 -12.14 -15.93 7.27
N ILE A 92 -12.80 -16.55 8.25
CA ILE A 92 -14.23 -16.32 8.47
C ILE A 92 -14.40 -14.85 8.88
N PHE A 93 -15.14 -14.10 8.07
CA PHE A 93 -15.43 -12.70 8.33
C PHE A 93 -16.31 -12.54 9.58
N ALA A 94 -15.93 -11.60 10.45
CA ALA A 94 -16.77 -11.10 11.54
C ALA A 94 -16.69 -9.57 11.57
N TRP A 95 -17.81 -8.90 11.87
CA TRP A 95 -17.90 -7.44 11.87
C TRP A 95 -16.98 -6.80 12.92
N GLU A 96 -16.72 -7.51 14.00
CA GLU A 96 -15.83 -7.12 15.10
C GLU A 96 -14.35 -7.04 14.68
N GLU A 97 -13.98 -7.62 13.53
CA GLU A 97 -12.62 -7.53 12.98
C GLU A 97 -12.36 -6.21 12.24
N ILE A 98 -13.41 -5.44 11.92
CA ILE A 98 -13.29 -4.14 11.27
C ILE A 98 -13.17 -3.05 12.35
N PRO A 99 -12.04 -2.30 12.39
CA PRO A 99 -11.78 -1.27 13.40
C PRO A 99 -12.48 0.06 13.14
#